data_AF-G3MRA2-F1
#
_entry.id   AF-G3MRA2-F1
#
_cell.length_a   1.000
_cell.length_b   1.000
_cell.length_c   1.000
_cell.angle_alpha   90.00
_cell.angle_beta   90.00
_cell.angle_gamma   90.00
#
_symmetry.space_group_name_H-M   'P 1'
#
loop_
_entity.id
_entity.type
_entity.pdbx_description
1 polymer ?
#
loop_
_entity_poly.entity_id
_entity_poly.type
_entity_poly.pdbx_seq_one_letter_code
_entity_poly.pdbx_strand_id
1 'polypeptide(L)'
;MDFTEVWNNTRSTVSVAVVSSDVTALKEMIDSGKPVDVQDNRGWRPLHEAAAAGCSVEALDLLLNHADTDINWRTFEGETALLLACKRLKGKTLLDIVNRLLRSHASVNIADNEGDSPLLAATRAGETDVVRQLLCIGSADVNQCDCGFWYPLHEAAERGDLATLKCLVEHGSHTKLGVRDECRMTPIFVAAQQGHLACLEFLLNTVKATGEDSLIDRGAVDKATPMMIAAQKGHRECVELLLRHGADPNRTTSDNVTGLHLAVQSNALPCLRLLLGAMDMEKLLRDCLQPFQRMQPLASESEMEPMISPLHIAIEWGSHECLRELIVAGFDPNTYLLRVSEPICLLPRQVHPRYHSALSYAVLKSDMASVQVLLEAGASPNHISDKCVSPLACAFLVPNEQLMRLLIVAGGDLNRLYQNGHSGNPSLQLAVSDHKILLRVLRMGLDPAAGFSDEPSSLRLAICIFHLRKNEQHALDVLETIRFFMTNPSSLKGLVNSCMSVGPRWCTLSRALWSARLETLDSPFKLKHLCRVVLRKWLHGIHGPYFEELIPKTNFPPAIQNILLCKDISSFA
;
A
#
# COMPACT_ATOMS: atom_id res chain seq x y z
N MET A 1 1.69 48.16 32.21
CA MET A 1 0.25 48.43 32.02
C MET A 1 -0.06 49.68 32.82
N ASP A 2 -0.54 50.73 32.16
CA ASP A 2 -1.13 51.88 32.84
C ASP A 2 -2.57 51.50 33.19
N PHE A 3 -2.87 51.37 34.49
CA PHE A 3 -4.14 50.85 35.01
C PHE A 3 -5.22 51.92 35.15
N THR A 4 -5.07 53.06 34.48
CA THR A 4 -5.96 54.22 34.58
C THR A 4 -7.20 54.16 33.68
N GLU A 5 -7.36 53.13 32.85
CA GLU A 5 -8.54 52.94 31.98
C GLU A 5 -9.35 51.67 32.29
N VAL A 6 -10.64 51.69 31.93
CA VAL A 6 -11.56 50.55 32.01
C VAL A 6 -11.33 49.63 30.81
N TRP A 7 -10.69 48.49 31.06
CA TRP A 7 -10.49 47.42 30.08
C TRP A 7 -11.72 46.51 30.03
N ASN A 8 -12.27 46.26 28.84
CA ASN A 8 -13.32 45.25 28.65
C ASN A 8 -12.77 44.17 27.69
N ASN A 9 -12.52 42.96 28.19
CA ASN A 9 -11.85 41.87 27.46
C ASN A 9 -10.51 42.28 26.80
N THR A 10 -9.56 42.80 27.59
CA THR A 10 -8.18 43.14 27.18
C THR A 10 -8.03 44.17 26.05
N ARG A 11 -9.11 44.84 25.61
CA ARG A 11 -9.06 45.88 24.58
C ARG A 11 -9.00 47.29 25.16
N SER A 12 -8.22 48.17 24.54
CA SER A 12 -8.25 49.61 24.83
C SER A 12 -9.57 50.25 24.38
N THR A 13 -9.91 51.40 24.95
CA THR A 13 -11.12 52.14 24.57
C THR A 13 -11.10 52.58 23.10
N VAL A 14 -9.92 52.91 22.57
CA VAL A 14 -9.68 53.18 21.14
C VAL A 14 -9.97 51.94 20.29
N SER A 15 -9.47 50.76 20.68
CA SER A 15 -9.74 49.50 19.96
C SER A 15 -11.24 49.17 19.91
N VAL A 16 -11.99 49.46 20.99
CA VAL A 16 -13.45 49.23 21.01
C VAL A 16 -14.15 50.11 19.97
N ALA A 17 -13.82 51.41 19.92
CA ALA A 17 -14.40 52.35 18.94
C ALA A 17 -14.07 51.97 17.49
N VAL A 18 -12.84 51.48 17.25
CA VAL A 18 -12.39 50.98 15.95
C VAL A 18 -13.19 49.76 15.49
N VAL A 19 -13.35 48.76 16.36
CA VAL A 19 -14.08 47.52 16.04
C VAL A 19 -15.57 47.80 15.78
N SER A 20 -16.17 48.74 16.52
CA SER A 20 -17.55 49.18 16.27
C SER A 20 -17.68 50.11 15.07
N SER A 21 -16.57 50.51 14.44
CA SER A 21 -16.52 51.52 13.36
C SER A 21 -17.19 52.85 13.75
N ASP A 22 -17.10 53.23 15.03
CA ASP A 22 -17.59 54.52 15.52
C ASP A 22 -16.53 55.60 15.28
N VAL A 23 -16.54 56.14 14.06
CA VAL A 23 -15.56 57.14 13.59
C VAL A 23 -15.62 58.42 14.45
N THR A 24 -16.81 58.81 14.89
CA THR A 24 -17.01 59.98 15.74
C THR A 24 -16.35 59.83 17.10
N ALA A 25 -16.64 58.73 17.80
CA ALA A 25 -16.03 58.45 19.09
C ALA A 25 -14.51 58.24 18.97
N LEU A 26 -14.05 57.57 17.90
CA LEU A 26 -12.63 57.39 17.64
C LEU A 26 -11.90 58.74 17.49
N LYS A 27 -12.48 59.66 16.71
CA LYS A 27 -11.90 60.99 16.50
C LYS A 27 -11.85 61.80 17.80
N GLU A 28 -12.92 61.82 18.58
CA GLU A 28 -12.95 62.49 19.88
C GLU A 28 -11.92 61.91 20.87
N MET A 29 -11.71 60.58 20.85
CA MET A 29 -10.68 59.92 21.66
C MET A 29 -9.27 60.32 21.24
N ILE A 30 -8.99 60.39 19.94
CA ILE A 30 -7.70 60.83 19.42
C ILE A 30 -7.47 62.31 19.76
N ASP A 31 -8.46 63.18 19.54
CA ASP A 31 -8.38 64.63 19.80
C ASP A 31 -8.21 64.94 21.31
N SER A 32 -8.72 64.07 22.19
CA SER A 32 -8.51 64.16 23.65
C SER A 32 -7.16 63.61 24.12
N GLY A 33 -6.31 63.15 23.20
CA GLY A 33 -4.94 62.71 23.49
C GLY A 33 -4.85 61.26 23.98
N LYS A 34 -5.86 60.41 23.72
CA LYS A 34 -5.75 58.99 24.05
C LYS A 34 -4.72 58.30 23.17
N PRO A 35 -3.87 57.41 23.72
CA PRO A 35 -2.85 56.71 22.95
C PRO A 35 -3.46 55.73 21.95
N VAL A 36 -3.07 55.85 20.68
CA VAL A 36 -3.55 55.01 19.55
C VAL A 36 -2.78 53.69 19.39
N ASP A 37 -1.77 53.46 20.21
CA ASP A 37 -0.76 52.42 20.01
C ASP A 37 -0.63 51.47 21.22
N VAL A 38 -1.59 51.54 22.15
CA VAL A 38 -1.65 50.67 23.33
C VAL A 38 -1.83 49.22 22.91
N GLN A 39 -0.89 48.37 23.31
CA GLN A 39 -0.99 46.93 23.08
C GLN A 39 -1.76 46.20 24.18
N ASP A 40 -2.47 45.15 23.80
CA ASP A 40 -3.08 44.19 24.72
C ASP A 40 -2.09 43.10 25.20
N ASN A 41 -2.60 42.07 25.88
CA ASN A 41 -1.80 40.93 26.35
C ASN A 41 -1.33 39.96 25.25
N ARG A 42 -1.72 40.17 24.00
CA ARG A 42 -1.27 39.43 22.81
C ARG A 42 -0.31 40.27 21.97
N GLY A 43 -0.03 41.51 22.38
CA GLY A 43 0.73 42.48 21.60
C GLY A 43 -0.10 43.15 20.49
N TRP A 44 -1.42 43.00 20.49
CA TRP A 44 -2.30 43.64 19.51
C TRP A 44 -2.51 45.11 19.85
N ARG A 45 -2.30 45.97 18.86
CA ARG A 45 -2.62 47.41 18.91
C ARG A 45 -3.95 47.71 18.20
N PRO A 46 -4.58 48.90 18.38
CA PRO A 46 -5.81 49.27 17.69
C PRO A 46 -5.80 49.03 16.17
N LEU A 47 -4.65 49.22 15.51
CA LEU A 47 -4.50 48.92 14.07
C LEU A 47 -4.67 47.42 13.73
N HIS A 48 -4.26 46.51 14.61
CA HIS A 48 -4.46 45.06 14.44
C HIS A 48 -5.94 44.71 14.56
N GLU A 49 -6.62 45.27 15.56
CA GLU A 49 -8.07 45.10 15.72
C GLU A 49 -8.85 45.67 14.53
N ALA A 50 -8.45 46.84 14.02
CA ALA A 50 -9.01 47.45 12.81
C ALA A 50 -8.93 46.49 11.61
N ALA A 51 -7.73 45.99 11.34
CA ALA A 51 -7.43 45.13 10.21
C ALA A 51 -8.05 43.73 10.36
N ALA A 52 -8.16 43.21 11.57
CA ALA A 52 -8.76 41.90 11.86
C ALA A 52 -10.29 41.91 11.84
N ALA A 53 -10.92 43.02 12.26
CA ALA A 53 -12.38 43.15 12.34
C ALA A 53 -13.02 43.58 11.02
N GLY A 54 -12.24 44.19 10.12
CA GLY A 54 -12.77 44.73 8.87
C GLY A 54 -13.53 46.04 9.08
N CYS A 55 -12.94 46.96 9.87
CA CYS A 55 -13.59 48.24 10.19
C CYS A 55 -13.79 49.15 8.97
N SER A 56 -14.52 50.25 9.16
CA SER A 56 -14.68 51.25 8.11
C SER A 56 -13.32 51.82 7.68
N VAL A 57 -13.21 52.12 6.38
CA VAL A 57 -11.99 52.67 5.79
C VAL A 57 -11.60 54.01 6.44
N GLU A 58 -12.60 54.79 6.87
CA GLU A 58 -12.38 56.06 7.58
C GLU A 58 -11.75 55.85 8.96
N ALA A 59 -12.20 54.86 9.73
CA ALA A 59 -11.60 54.54 11.02
C ALA A 59 -10.15 54.04 10.86
N LEU A 60 -9.90 53.23 9.81
CA LEU A 60 -8.55 52.79 9.48
C LEU A 60 -7.65 53.97 9.07
N ASP A 61 -8.12 54.87 8.22
CA ASP A 61 -7.38 56.04 7.77
C ASP A 61 -7.06 57.00 8.94
N LEU A 62 -7.95 57.15 9.93
CA LEU A 62 -7.67 57.91 11.15
C LEU A 62 -6.49 57.34 11.95
N LEU A 63 -6.43 56.00 12.10
CA LEU A 63 -5.31 55.35 12.78
C LEU A 63 -4.02 55.48 11.97
N LEU A 64 -4.07 55.24 10.65
CA LEU A 64 -2.89 55.24 9.78
C LEU A 64 -2.26 56.64 9.63
N ASN A 65 -3.04 57.71 9.74
CA ASN A 65 -2.54 59.08 9.63
C ASN A 65 -2.00 59.63 10.96
N HIS A 66 -2.16 58.91 12.07
CA HIS A 66 -1.64 59.34 13.37
C HIS A 66 -0.14 59.10 13.49
N ALA A 67 0.60 60.07 14.04
CA ALA A 67 2.08 60.03 14.06
C ALA A 67 2.66 58.87 14.87
N ASP A 68 1.97 58.45 15.94
CA ASP A 68 2.42 57.36 16.84
C ASP A 68 2.09 55.94 16.30
N THR A 69 1.47 55.83 15.13
CA THR A 69 1.07 54.54 14.57
C THR A 69 2.24 53.85 13.87
N ASP A 70 2.78 52.81 14.51
CA ASP A 70 3.67 51.86 13.83
C ASP A 70 2.85 50.82 13.04
N ILE A 71 2.82 51.01 11.73
CA ILE A 71 2.10 50.14 10.77
C ILE A 71 2.67 48.71 10.75
N ASN A 72 3.96 48.56 11.06
CA ASN A 72 4.68 47.29 10.99
C ASN A 72 4.88 46.65 12.36
N TRP A 73 4.20 47.15 13.39
CA TRP A 73 4.21 46.53 14.70
C TRP A 73 3.82 45.06 14.61
N ARG A 74 4.46 44.24 15.44
CA ARG A 74 4.26 42.79 15.47
C ARG A 74 3.64 42.37 16.78
N THR A 75 2.60 41.55 16.71
CA THR A 75 2.02 40.87 17.89
C THR A 75 3.05 39.91 18.50
N PHE A 76 2.74 39.29 19.64
CA PHE A 76 3.61 38.27 20.22
C PHE A 76 3.73 37.01 19.33
N GLU A 77 2.74 36.76 18.47
CA GLU A 77 2.80 35.74 17.43
C GLU A 77 3.56 36.20 16.18
N GLY A 78 4.07 37.44 16.18
CA GLY A 78 4.85 38.01 15.08
C GLY A 78 4.00 38.60 13.95
N GLU A 79 2.68 38.68 14.11
CA GLU A 79 1.74 39.10 13.05
C GLU A 79 1.67 40.62 12.94
N THR A 80 1.60 41.14 11.70
CA THR A 80 1.29 42.55 11.43
C THR A 80 -0.19 42.77 11.18
N ALA A 81 -0.64 44.02 11.20
CA ALA A 81 -2.00 44.37 10.80
C ALA A 81 -2.34 43.89 9.38
N LEU A 82 -1.38 44.01 8.43
CA LEU A 82 -1.55 43.53 7.05
C LEU A 82 -1.73 42.01 7.00
N LEU A 83 -0.92 41.25 7.72
CA LEU A 83 -1.05 39.79 7.78
C LEU A 83 -2.39 39.37 8.40
N LEU A 84 -2.80 40.01 9.50
CA LEU A 84 -4.08 39.72 10.15
C LEU A 84 -5.28 39.99 9.24
N ALA A 85 -5.23 41.08 8.46
CA ALA A 85 -6.26 41.33 7.45
C ALA A 85 -6.34 40.14 6.50
N CYS A 86 -5.21 39.74 5.89
CA CYS A 86 -5.15 38.62 4.94
C CYS A 86 -5.61 37.28 5.52
N LYS A 87 -5.36 37.02 6.81
CA LYS A 87 -5.80 35.79 7.49
C LYS A 87 -7.30 35.77 7.84
N ARG A 88 -7.89 36.92 8.19
CA ARG A 88 -9.21 36.96 8.84
C ARG A 88 -10.33 37.50 7.96
N LEU A 89 -10.01 38.34 7.00
CA LEU A 89 -10.98 38.98 6.13
C LEU A 89 -11.04 38.31 4.75
N LYS A 90 -12.10 38.62 4.00
CA LYS A 90 -12.35 38.11 2.65
C LYS A 90 -13.02 39.15 1.77
N GLY A 91 -12.93 38.98 0.46
CA GLY A 91 -13.59 39.79 -0.55
C GLY A 91 -13.25 41.28 -0.47
N LYS A 92 -14.25 42.13 -0.76
CA LYS A 92 -14.05 43.58 -0.92
C LYS A 92 -13.48 44.26 0.32
N THR A 93 -13.92 43.89 1.52
CA THR A 93 -13.44 44.49 2.76
C THR A 93 -11.94 44.25 2.95
N LEU A 94 -11.46 43.03 2.66
CA LEU A 94 -10.03 42.72 2.67
C LEU A 94 -9.27 43.59 1.66
N LEU A 95 -9.76 43.65 0.42
CA LEU A 95 -9.13 44.42 -0.64
C LEU A 95 -9.01 45.91 -0.30
N ASP A 96 -10.07 46.52 0.25
CA ASP A 96 -10.08 47.92 0.65
C ASP A 96 -9.05 48.20 1.77
N ILE A 97 -8.97 47.34 2.77
CA ILE A 97 -8.02 47.44 3.89
C ILE A 97 -6.58 47.25 3.42
N VAL A 98 -6.30 46.20 2.64
CA VAL A 98 -4.96 45.95 2.08
C VAL A 98 -4.51 47.14 1.24
N ASN A 99 -5.37 47.67 0.38
CA ASN A 99 -5.04 48.85 -0.44
C ASN A 99 -4.69 50.08 0.40
N ARG A 100 -5.34 50.29 1.56
CA ARG A 100 -4.97 51.38 2.47
C ARG A 100 -3.63 51.14 3.15
N LEU A 101 -3.44 49.94 3.71
CA LEU A 101 -2.18 49.57 4.36
C LEU A 101 -0.99 49.70 3.40
N LEU A 102 -1.13 49.26 2.15
CA LEU A 102 -0.09 49.39 1.12
C LEU A 102 0.21 50.86 0.77
N ARG A 103 -0.82 51.71 0.65
CA ARG A 103 -0.65 53.15 0.38
C ARG A 103 0.05 53.87 1.51
N SER A 104 -0.11 53.39 2.74
CA SER A 104 0.60 53.90 3.92
C SER A 104 1.96 53.21 4.14
N HIS A 105 2.51 52.53 3.13
CA HIS A 105 3.84 51.90 3.16
C HIS A 105 3.98 50.76 4.19
N ALA A 106 2.92 49.98 4.43
CA ALA A 106 3.02 48.71 5.17
C ALA A 106 4.02 47.76 4.50
N SER A 107 4.87 47.13 5.30
CA SER A 107 5.83 46.13 4.83
C SER A 107 5.12 44.82 4.54
N VAL A 108 5.19 44.37 3.29
CA VAL A 108 4.44 43.21 2.79
C VAL A 108 5.10 41.87 3.05
N ASN A 109 6.38 41.87 3.44
CA ASN A 109 7.18 40.65 3.60
C ASN A 109 7.44 40.29 5.08
N ILE A 110 6.77 40.95 6.02
CA ILE A 110 6.84 40.58 7.44
C ILE A 110 5.93 39.38 7.66
N ALA A 111 6.55 38.22 7.88
CA ALA A 111 5.87 37.00 8.27
C ALA A 111 5.72 36.88 9.78
N ASP A 112 4.80 36.04 10.24
CA ASP A 112 4.64 35.68 11.65
C ASP A 112 5.70 34.68 12.14
N ASN A 113 5.51 34.16 13.36
CA ASN A 113 6.42 33.18 13.96
C ASN A 113 6.36 31.79 13.28
N GLU A 114 5.31 31.50 12.53
CA GLU A 114 5.18 30.28 11.71
C GLU A 114 5.75 30.49 10.30
N GLY A 115 6.17 31.70 9.95
CA GLY A 115 6.67 32.07 8.63
C GLY A 115 5.57 32.40 7.62
N ASP A 116 4.31 32.51 8.05
CA ASP A 116 3.21 32.86 7.16
C ASP A 116 3.30 34.35 6.76
N SER A 117 3.45 34.60 5.46
CA SER A 117 3.53 35.95 4.90
C SER A 117 2.13 36.45 4.49
N PRO A 118 1.90 37.77 4.39
CA PRO A 118 0.63 38.30 3.89
C PRO A 118 0.24 37.73 2.52
N LEU A 119 1.23 37.50 1.65
CA LEU A 119 1.01 36.90 0.33
C LEU A 119 0.55 35.44 0.43
N LEU A 120 1.18 34.63 1.30
CA LEU A 120 0.79 33.24 1.52
C LEU A 120 -0.60 33.15 2.16
N ALA A 121 -0.88 33.97 3.17
CA ALA A 121 -2.20 34.06 3.80
C ALA A 121 -3.32 34.45 2.80
N ALA A 122 -3.08 35.46 1.94
CA ALA A 122 -4.02 35.84 0.89
C ALA A 122 -4.24 34.73 -0.15
N THR A 123 -3.18 33.98 -0.46
CA THR A 123 -3.25 32.82 -1.36
C THR A 123 -4.06 31.67 -0.74
N ARG A 124 -3.86 31.38 0.55
CA ARG A 124 -4.67 30.43 1.35
C ARG A 124 -6.15 30.81 1.39
N ALA A 125 -6.42 32.11 1.49
CA ALA A 125 -7.79 32.62 1.45
C ALA A 125 -8.44 32.52 0.05
N GLY A 126 -7.65 32.35 -1.02
CA GLY A 126 -8.14 32.34 -2.41
C GLY A 126 -8.48 33.74 -2.94
N GLU A 127 -7.86 34.77 -2.39
CA GLU A 127 -8.19 36.18 -2.68
C GLU A 127 -7.28 36.71 -3.80
N THR A 128 -7.53 36.29 -5.03
CA THR A 128 -6.67 36.59 -6.20
C THR A 128 -6.41 38.09 -6.41
N ASP A 129 -7.43 38.93 -6.19
CA ASP A 129 -7.27 40.38 -6.34
C ASP A 129 -6.32 40.96 -5.29
N VAL A 130 -6.35 40.42 -4.07
CA VAL A 130 -5.45 40.82 -2.98
C VAL A 130 -4.03 40.34 -3.27
N VAL A 131 -3.87 39.09 -3.73
CA VAL A 131 -2.59 38.56 -4.21
C VAL A 131 -2.00 39.47 -5.29
N ARG A 132 -2.81 39.91 -6.26
CA ARG A 132 -2.38 40.85 -7.30
C ARG A 132 -1.90 42.18 -6.73
N GLN A 133 -2.62 42.76 -5.77
CA GLN A 133 -2.22 44.03 -5.14
C GLN A 133 -0.90 43.89 -4.35
N LEU A 134 -0.75 42.80 -3.60
CA LEU A 134 0.48 42.53 -2.84
C LEU A 134 1.70 42.39 -3.75
N LEU A 135 1.56 41.74 -4.91
CA LEU A 135 2.64 41.61 -5.89
C LEU A 135 2.93 42.93 -6.63
N CYS A 136 1.91 43.56 -7.21
CA CYS A 136 2.10 44.69 -8.12
C CYS A 136 2.39 46.02 -7.41
N ILE A 137 1.75 46.28 -6.25
CA ILE A 137 1.94 47.51 -5.49
C ILE A 137 2.92 47.28 -4.34
N GLY A 138 2.70 46.19 -3.59
CA GLY A 138 3.47 45.88 -2.40
C GLY A 138 4.90 45.42 -2.68
N SER A 139 5.19 44.91 -3.88
CA SER A 139 6.45 44.22 -4.20
C SER A 139 6.71 43.03 -3.26
N ALA A 140 5.65 42.25 -2.98
CA ALA A 140 5.76 41.06 -2.14
C ALA A 140 6.70 40.02 -2.75
N ASP A 141 7.53 39.39 -1.92
CA ASP A 141 8.39 38.28 -2.35
C ASP A 141 7.54 37.04 -2.58
N VAL A 142 7.31 36.75 -3.86
CA VAL A 142 6.55 35.57 -4.33
C VAL A 142 7.15 34.24 -3.85
N ASN A 143 8.42 34.22 -3.47
CA ASN A 143 9.13 33.04 -3.00
C ASN A 143 9.30 32.99 -1.48
N GLN A 144 8.60 33.84 -0.70
CA GLN A 144 8.58 33.71 0.75
C GLN A 144 7.69 32.53 1.16
N CYS A 145 8.24 31.58 1.93
CA CYS A 145 7.54 30.39 2.42
C CYS A 145 7.38 30.41 3.94
N ASP A 146 6.49 29.55 4.44
CA ASP A 146 6.38 29.27 5.87
C ASP A 146 7.46 28.30 6.38
N CYS A 147 7.38 27.93 7.66
CA CYS A 147 8.33 27.04 8.32
C CYS A 147 8.38 25.62 7.74
N GLY A 148 7.32 25.16 7.06
CA GLY A 148 7.26 23.88 6.34
C GLY A 148 7.81 23.96 4.92
N PHE A 149 8.40 25.10 4.54
CA PHE A 149 8.77 25.43 3.17
C PHE A 149 7.55 25.39 2.23
N TRP A 150 6.35 25.74 2.72
CA TRP A 150 5.17 25.89 1.90
C TRP A 150 5.15 27.27 1.24
N TYR A 151 5.05 27.31 -0.08
CA TYR A 151 5.15 28.55 -0.87
C TYR A 151 3.77 28.92 -1.41
N PRO A 152 3.51 30.20 -1.75
CA PRO A 152 2.27 30.61 -2.41
C PRO A 152 1.97 29.78 -3.68
N LEU A 153 3.01 29.39 -4.43
CA LEU A 153 2.84 28.55 -5.62
C LEU A 153 2.36 27.12 -5.28
N HIS A 154 2.78 26.55 -4.14
CA HIS A 154 2.25 25.26 -3.65
C HIS A 154 0.78 25.40 -3.25
N GLU A 155 0.44 26.43 -2.49
CA GLU A 155 -0.93 26.67 -2.03
C GLU A 155 -1.90 26.85 -3.20
N ALA A 156 -1.56 27.68 -4.19
CA ALA A 156 -2.40 27.86 -5.38
C ALA A 156 -2.56 26.56 -6.19
N ALA A 157 -1.50 25.74 -6.26
CA ALA A 157 -1.53 24.44 -6.90
C ALA A 157 -2.39 23.42 -6.14
N GLU A 158 -2.32 23.39 -4.80
CA GLU A 158 -3.11 22.51 -3.93
C GLU A 158 -4.60 22.82 -4.01
N ARG A 159 -4.95 24.11 -4.06
CA ARG A 159 -6.34 24.57 -4.13
C ARG A 159 -6.97 24.42 -5.50
N GLY A 160 -6.18 24.20 -6.54
CA GLY A 160 -6.65 24.23 -7.93
C GLY A 160 -7.05 25.62 -8.40
N ASP A 161 -6.55 26.68 -7.75
CA ASP A 161 -6.87 28.07 -8.08
C ASP A 161 -5.97 28.58 -9.21
N LEU A 162 -6.39 28.30 -10.44
CA LEU A 162 -5.66 28.72 -11.64
C LEU A 162 -5.47 30.23 -11.73
N ALA A 163 -6.43 31.03 -11.25
CA ALA A 163 -6.37 32.48 -11.37
C ALA A 163 -5.25 33.05 -10.48
N THR A 164 -5.18 32.59 -9.23
CA THR A 164 -4.09 32.95 -8.31
C THR A 164 -2.75 32.39 -8.77
N LEU A 165 -2.72 31.15 -9.27
CA LEU A 165 -1.51 30.53 -9.82
C LEU A 165 -0.91 31.34 -10.98
N LYS A 166 -1.75 31.75 -11.94
CA LYS A 166 -1.36 32.65 -13.04
C LYS A 166 -0.86 33.98 -12.51
N CYS A 167 -1.56 34.56 -11.55
CA CYS A 167 -1.16 35.83 -10.95
C CYS A 167 0.25 35.76 -10.33
N LEU A 168 0.55 34.70 -9.57
CA LEU A 168 1.86 34.46 -8.95
C LEU A 168 2.97 34.30 -10.01
N VAL A 169 2.72 33.58 -11.10
CA VAL A 169 3.73 33.35 -12.15
C VAL A 169 3.94 34.59 -13.03
N GLU A 170 2.87 35.28 -13.40
CA GLU A 170 2.92 36.42 -14.33
C GLU A 170 3.37 37.74 -13.66
N HIS A 171 2.99 37.95 -12.40
CA HIS A 171 3.24 39.20 -11.68
C HIS A 171 4.28 39.06 -10.56
N GLY A 172 4.63 37.84 -10.17
CA GLY A 172 5.74 37.59 -9.25
C GLY A 172 7.07 37.73 -9.96
N SER A 173 7.80 38.81 -9.66
CA SER A 173 9.17 38.96 -10.15
C SER A 173 10.03 37.79 -9.66
N HIS A 174 10.71 37.09 -10.58
CA HIS A 174 11.58 35.96 -10.25
C HIS A 174 10.88 34.79 -9.54
N THR A 175 9.61 34.51 -9.87
CA THR A 175 8.91 33.30 -9.39
C THR A 175 9.72 32.04 -9.69
N LYS A 176 10.05 31.27 -8.65
CA LYS A 176 10.78 30.01 -8.76
C LYS A 176 9.79 28.86 -8.90
N LEU A 177 9.71 28.26 -10.09
CA LEU A 177 8.81 27.12 -10.34
C LEU A 177 9.26 25.84 -9.62
N GLY A 178 10.57 25.70 -9.38
CA GLY A 178 11.18 24.55 -8.74
C GLY A 178 11.31 24.60 -7.21
N VAL A 179 10.50 25.42 -6.53
CA VAL A 179 10.43 25.42 -5.06
C VAL A 179 10.00 24.05 -4.53
N ARG A 180 10.39 23.75 -3.29
CA ARG A 180 10.16 22.44 -2.67
C ARG A 180 9.78 22.61 -1.21
N ASP A 181 8.78 21.86 -0.78
CA ASP A 181 8.39 21.76 0.64
C ASP A 181 9.34 20.83 1.43
N GLU A 182 9.05 20.61 2.71
CA GLU A 182 9.77 19.67 3.58
C GLU A 182 9.86 18.23 3.04
N CYS A 183 8.80 17.78 2.35
CA CYS A 183 8.69 16.48 1.68
C CYS A 183 9.31 16.49 0.27
N ARG A 184 10.00 17.57 -0.09
CA ARG A 184 10.65 17.80 -1.38
C ARG A 184 9.68 17.84 -2.58
N MET A 185 8.39 17.97 -2.33
CA MET A 185 7.35 18.06 -3.35
C MET A 185 7.39 19.43 -4.02
N THR A 186 7.14 19.49 -5.33
CA THR A 186 7.05 20.73 -6.10
C THR A 186 5.60 21.14 -6.31
N PRO A 187 5.30 22.36 -6.78
CA PRO A 187 3.92 22.74 -7.13
C PRO A 187 3.32 21.86 -8.24
N ILE A 188 4.14 21.36 -9.18
CA ILE A 188 3.72 20.37 -10.19
C ILE A 188 3.29 19.06 -9.52
N PHE A 189 4.07 18.58 -8.55
CA PHE A 189 3.75 17.39 -7.77
C PHE A 189 2.41 17.55 -7.04
N VAL A 190 2.21 18.68 -6.34
CA VAL A 190 0.99 18.98 -5.60
C VAL A 190 -0.23 19.07 -6.53
N ALA A 191 -0.14 19.79 -7.66
CA ALA A 191 -1.23 19.87 -8.63
C ALA A 191 -1.60 18.48 -9.21
N ALA A 192 -0.60 17.64 -9.48
CA ALA A 192 -0.80 16.28 -9.96
C ALA A 192 -1.42 15.36 -8.89
N GLN A 193 -1.02 15.51 -7.63
CA GLN A 193 -1.57 14.78 -6.49
C GLN A 193 -3.04 15.11 -6.24
N GLN A 194 -3.45 16.36 -6.40
CA GLN A 194 -4.84 16.80 -6.21
C GLN A 194 -5.71 16.66 -7.47
N GLY A 195 -5.11 16.28 -8.60
CA GLY A 195 -5.83 16.11 -9.87
C GLY A 195 -6.28 17.43 -10.51
N HIS A 196 -5.64 18.55 -10.15
CA HIS A 196 -5.99 19.88 -10.65
C HIS A 196 -5.40 20.12 -12.04
N LEU A 197 -6.04 19.51 -13.04
CA LEU A 197 -5.57 19.46 -14.42
C LEU A 197 -5.20 20.83 -15.01
N ALA A 198 -6.03 21.85 -14.80
CA ALA A 198 -5.79 23.17 -15.37
C ALA A 198 -4.57 23.89 -14.75
N CYS A 199 -4.36 23.73 -13.44
CA CYS A 199 -3.16 24.22 -12.76
C CYS A 199 -1.91 23.46 -13.22
N LEU A 200 -2.02 22.13 -13.33
CA LEU A 200 -0.95 21.28 -13.82
C LEU A 200 -0.54 21.65 -15.25
N GLU A 201 -1.50 21.83 -16.15
CA GLU A 201 -1.27 22.25 -17.54
C GLU A 201 -0.58 23.61 -17.62
N PHE A 202 -1.03 24.58 -16.82
CA PHE A 202 -0.38 25.88 -16.77
C PHE A 202 1.07 25.79 -16.29
N LEU A 203 1.35 25.05 -15.21
CA LEU A 203 2.71 24.87 -14.69
C LEU A 203 3.61 24.17 -15.71
N LEU A 204 3.14 23.09 -16.34
CA LEU A 204 3.91 22.34 -17.33
C LEU A 204 4.22 23.18 -18.58
N ASN A 205 3.26 23.98 -19.06
CA ASN A 205 3.47 24.92 -20.15
C ASN A 205 4.50 26.00 -19.77
N THR A 206 4.42 26.51 -18.55
CA THR A 206 5.37 27.52 -18.05
C THR A 206 6.78 26.94 -17.96
N VAL A 207 6.93 25.74 -17.40
CA VAL A 207 8.23 25.04 -17.32
C VAL A 207 8.85 24.79 -18.70
N LYS A 208 8.04 24.38 -19.69
CA LYS A 208 8.50 24.24 -21.07
C LYS A 208 8.94 25.56 -21.69
N ALA A 209 8.20 26.64 -21.42
CA ALA A 209 8.53 27.97 -21.91
C ALA A 209 9.82 28.54 -21.29
N THR A 210 10.11 28.22 -20.03
CA THR A 210 11.35 28.65 -19.35
C THR A 210 12.55 27.72 -19.61
N GLY A 211 12.35 26.58 -20.27
CA GLY A 211 13.39 25.58 -20.54
C GLY A 211 13.81 24.77 -19.31
N GLU A 212 12.95 24.71 -18.28
CA GLU A 212 13.22 24.03 -17.00
C GLU A 212 12.70 22.58 -16.98
N ASP A 213 12.67 21.88 -18.11
CA ASP A 213 12.10 20.54 -18.32
C ASP A 213 12.44 19.50 -17.24
N SER A 214 13.60 19.64 -16.59
CA SER A 214 14.01 18.81 -15.44
C SER A 214 13.05 18.83 -14.25
N LEU A 215 12.15 19.83 -14.16
CA LEU A 215 11.16 19.96 -13.09
C LEU A 215 9.98 18.99 -13.23
N ILE A 216 9.70 18.51 -14.45
CA ILE A 216 8.53 17.66 -14.75
C ILE A 216 8.59 16.33 -13.98
N ASP A 217 9.77 15.71 -13.92
CA ASP A 217 10.01 14.46 -13.19
C ASP A 217 10.64 14.69 -11.81
N ARG A 218 10.70 15.94 -11.33
CA ARG A 218 11.35 16.25 -10.06
C ARG A 218 10.53 15.70 -8.91
N GLY A 219 10.99 14.58 -8.36
CA GLY A 219 10.26 13.84 -7.35
C GLY A 219 10.42 14.34 -5.90
N ALA A 220 9.62 13.73 -5.02
CA ALA A 220 9.63 13.92 -3.57
C ALA A 220 10.87 13.29 -2.89
N VAL A 221 10.86 13.17 -1.55
CA VAL A 221 11.97 12.58 -0.78
C VAL A 221 12.32 11.15 -1.23
N ASP A 222 11.31 10.30 -1.42
CA ASP A 222 11.42 8.92 -1.89
C ASP A 222 11.62 8.80 -3.41
N LYS A 223 11.86 9.93 -4.10
CA LYS A 223 11.93 10.05 -5.56
C LYS A 223 10.61 9.77 -6.30
N ALA A 224 9.46 9.69 -5.62
CA ALA A 224 8.18 9.61 -6.29
C ALA A 224 7.96 10.83 -7.20
N THR A 225 7.58 10.62 -8.45
CA THR A 225 7.38 11.70 -9.44
C THR A 225 5.93 12.21 -9.42
N PRO A 226 5.64 13.40 -10.00
CA PRO A 226 4.27 13.87 -10.17
C PRO A 226 3.37 12.86 -10.92
N MET A 227 3.91 12.11 -11.89
CA MET A 227 3.16 11.09 -12.62
C MET A 227 2.78 9.91 -11.72
N MET A 228 3.70 9.48 -10.85
CA MET A 228 3.47 8.39 -9.91
C MET A 228 2.33 8.70 -8.94
N ILE A 229 2.31 9.89 -8.35
CA ILE A 229 1.26 10.28 -7.40
C ILE A 229 -0.09 10.48 -8.11
N ALA A 230 -0.11 11.05 -9.33
CA ALA A 230 -1.32 11.14 -10.14
C ALA A 230 -1.88 9.75 -10.49
N ALA A 231 -1.00 8.80 -10.84
CA ALA A 231 -1.39 7.43 -11.13
C ALA A 231 -1.96 6.74 -9.88
N GLN A 232 -1.31 6.89 -8.72
CA GLN A 232 -1.80 6.38 -7.43
C GLN A 232 -3.17 6.94 -7.07
N LYS A 233 -3.41 8.23 -7.31
CA LYS A 233 -4.69 8.90 -7.02
C LYS A 233 -5.77 8.66 -8.09
N GLY A 234 -5.42 7.99 -9.19
CA GLY A 234 -6.36 7.69 -10.28
C GLY A 234 -6.66 8.88 -11.21
N HIS A 235 -5.83 9.93 -11.19
CA HIS A 235 -6.00 11.12 -12.03
C HIS A 235 -5.45 10.88 -13.45
N ARG A 236 -6.19 10.09 -14.23
CA ARG A 236 -5.83 9.64 -15.58
C ARG A 236 -5.45 10.80 -16.50
N GLU A 237 -6.22 11.88 -16.50
CA GLU A 237 -5.99 13.07 -17.33
C GLU A 237 -4.66 13.76 -16.97
N CYS A 238 -4.30 13.77 -15.69
CA CYS A 238 -3.02 14.32 -15.23
C CYS A 238 -1.85 13.44 -15.67
N VAL A 239 -1.98 12.12 -15.59
CA VAL A 239 -0.97 11.17 -16.10
C VAL A 239 -0.76 11.36 -17.61
N GLU A 240 -1.85 11.45 -18.38
CA GLU A 240 -1.82 11.68 -19.82
C GLU A 240 -1.14 13.01 -20.16
N LEU A 241 -1.46 14.08 -19.43
CA LEU A 241 -0.85 15.39 -19.62
C LEU A 241 0.65 15.38 -19.31
N LEU A 242 1.07 14.76 -18.20
CA LEU A 242 2.48 14.63 -17.84
C LEU A 242 3.27 13.87 -18.92
N LEU A 243 2.72 12.78 -19.45
CA LEU A 243 3.31 12.03 -20.57
C LEU A 243 3.47 12.90 -21.82
N ARG A 244 2.46 13.69 -22.18
CA ARG A 244 2.53 14.62 -23.33
C ARG A 244 3.61 15.69 -23.16
N HIS A 245 3.92 16.08 -21.93
CA HIS A 245 5.00 17.02 -21.61
C HIS A 245 6.38 16.35 -21.45
N GLY A 246 6.50 15.04 -21.66
CA GLY A 246 7.77 14.32 -21.68
C GLY A 246 8.23 13.79 -20.32
N ALA A 247 7.31 13.61 -19.37
CA ALA A 247 7.59 12.89 -18.13
C ALA A 247 7.97 11.42 -18.44
N ASP A 248 9.01 10.89 -17.81
CA ASP A 248 9.48 9.51 -18.02
C ASP A 248 8.68 8.50 -17.18
N PRO A 249 7.85 7.63 -17.80
CA PRO A 249 7.04 6.66 -17.07
C PRO A 249 7.86 5.52 -16.44
N ASN A 250 9.14 5.38 -16.79
CA ASN A 250 10.03 4.33 -16.29
C ASN A 250 10.83 4.75 -15.05
N ARG A 251 10.61 5.95 -14.52
CA ARG A 251 11.18 6.39 -13.24
C ARG A 251 10.73 5.45 -12.11
N THR A 252 11.57 5.35 -11.09
CA THR A 252 11.31 4.56 -9.88
C THR A 252 11.53 5.39 -8.62
N THR A 253 10.80 5.05 -7.55
CA THR A 253 11.08 5.49 -6.19
C THR A 253 12.38 4.88 -5.66
N SER A 254 12.77 5.23 -4.43
CA SER A 254 13.85 4.57 -3.69
C SER A 254 13.66 3.05 -3.56
N ASP A 255 12.40 2.61 -3.54
CA ASP A 255 12.00 1.22 -3.30
C ASP A 255 11.72 0.48 -4.63
N ASN A 256 12.22 1.01 -5.74
CA ASN A 256 12.03 0.50 -7.10
C ASN A 256 10.56 0.41 -7.54
N VAL A 257 9.68 1.25 -6.98
CA VAL A 257 8.26 1.31 -7.36
C VAL A 257 8.07 2.28 -8.52
N THR A 258 7.33 1.87 -9.57
CA THR A 258 6.95 2.75 -10.70
C THR A 258 5.52 3.27 -10.56
N GLY A 259 5.13 4.23 -11.41
CA GLY A 259 3.74 4.70 -11.48
C GLY A 259 2.74 3.58 -11.79
N LEU A 260 3.17 2.54 -12.53
CA LEU A 260 2.35 1.37 -12.83
C LEU A 260 2.04 0.56 -11.56
N HIS A 261 3.01 0.37 -10.67
CA HIS A 261 2.79 -0.34 -9.39
C HIS A 261 1.78 0.41 -8.52
N LEU A 262 1.91 1.74 -8.43
CA LEU A 262 1.00 2.56 -7.64
C LEU A 262 -0.41 2.61 -8.23
N ALA A 263 -0.55 2.62 -9.57
CA ALA A 263 -1.85 2.52 -10.23
C ALA A 263 -2.53 1.17 -9.93
N VAL A 264 -1.76 0.08 -9.91
CA VAL A 264 -2.27 -1.25 -9.55
C VAL A 264 -2.69 -1.28 -8.08
N GLN A 265 -1.86 -0.75 -7.18
CA GLN A 265 -2.16 -0.70 -5.74
C GLN A 265 -3.48 0.03 -5.43
N SER A 266 -3.77 1.11 -6.13
CA SER A 266 -4.99 1.91 -5.94
C SER A 266 -6.16 1.48 -6.83
N ASN A 267 -6.01 0.39 -7.59
CA ASN A 267 -6.97 -0.09 -8.58
C ASN A 267 -7.35 0.97 -9.66
N ALA A 268 -6.40 1.84 -10.02
CA ALA A 268 -6.56 2.87 -11.04
C ALA A 268 -6.36 2.31 -12.45
N LEU A 269 -7.29 1.44 -12.89
CA LEU A 269 -7.28 0.75 -14.18
C LEU A 269 -7.02 1.68 -15.40
N PRO A 270 -7.63 2.87 -15.50
CA PRO A 270 -7.38 3.75 -16.63
C PRO A 270 -5.94 4.30 -16.67
N CYS A 271 -5.35 4.60 -15.50
CA CYS A 271 -3.96 5.00 -15.38
C CYS A 271 -3.02 3.85 -15.75
N LEU A 272 -3.32 2.63 -15.26
CA LEU A 272 -2.57 1.43 -15.61
C LEU A 272 -2.51 1.23 -17.13
N ARG A 273 -3.64 1.28 -17.83
CA ARG A 273 -3.69 1.11 -19.29
C ARG A 273 -2.86 2.15 -20.04
N LEU A 274 -2.93 3.42 -19.61
CA LEU A 274 -2.10 4.48 -20.20
C LEU A 274 -0.61 4.22 -19.98
N LEU A 275 -0.21 3.83 -18.77
CA LEU A 275 1.18 3.57 -18.43
C LEU A 275 1.73 2.36 -19.19
N LEU A 276 0.96 1.27 -19.29
CA LEU A 276 1.33 0.09 -20.10
C LEU A 276 1.62 0.45 -21.56
N GLY A 277 0.88 1.42 -22.12
CA GLY A 277 1.10 1.89 -23.49
C GLY A 277 2.27 2.85 -23.65
N ALA A 278 2.78 3.45 -22.57
CA ALA A 278 3.82 4.47 -22.59
C ALA A 278 5.20 4.00 -22.07
N MET A 279 5.23 2.91 -21.30
CA MET A 279 6.45 2.37 -20.70
C MET A 279 7.26 1.51 -21.68
N ASP A 280 8.56 1.37 -21.42
CA ASP A 280 9.40 0.36 -22.09
C ASP A 280 9.05 -1.02 -21.52
N MET A 281 8.07 -1.68 -22.14
CA MET A 281 7.58 -2.98 -21.70
C MET A 281 8.65 -4.07 -21.77
N GLU A 282 9.61 -4.00 -22.70
CA GLU A 282 10.67 -5.01 -22.71
C GLU A 282 11.59 -4.85 -21.50
N LYS A 283 11.97 -3.61 -21.17
CA LYS A 283 12.75 -3.34 -19.97
C LYS A 283 11.95 -3.62 -18.72
N LEU A 284 10.69 -3.21 -18.63
CA LEU A 284 9.84 -3.48 -17.48
C LEU A 284 9.65 -4.97 -17.27
N LEU A 285 9.32 -5.73 -18.33
CA LEU A 285 9.22 -7.17 -18.25
C LEU A 285 10.58 -7.79 -17.96
N ARG A 286 11.72 -7.30 -18.46
CA ARG A 286 13.02 -7.81 -18.00
C ARG A 286 13.28 -7.46 -16.54
N ASP A 287 12.99 -6.26 -16.07
CA ASP A 287 13.34 -5.84 -14.72
C ASP A 287 12.36 -6.43 -13.69
N CYS A 288 11.11 -6.71 -14.09
CA CYS A 288 10.08 -7.42 -13.32
C CYS A 288 10.16 -8.96 -13.45
N LEU A 289 10.50 -9.48 -14.64
CA LEU A 289 10.55 -10.91 -15.01
C LEU A 289 11.96 -11.45 -15.15
N GLN A 290 13.05 -10.71 -14.90
CA GLN A 290 14.35 -11.34 -14.69
C GLN A 290 14.06 -12.37 -13.62
N PRO A 291 14.10 -13.67 -13.97
CA PRO A 291 14.21 -14.64 -12.92
C PRO A 291 15.47 -14.21 -12.19
N PHE A 292 15.54 -14.44 -10.90
CA PHE A 292 16.78 -14.34 -10.14
C PHE A 292 17.86 -15.36 -10.63
N GLN A 293 18.08 -15.46 -11.93
CA GLN A 293 19.02 -16.26 -12.72
C GLN A 293 20.05 -15.33 -13.39
N ARG A 294 20.85 -14.63 -12.58
CA ARG A 294 22.27 -14.55 -12.89
C ARG A 294 23.00 -15.48 -11.93
N MET A 295 23.44 -16.61 -12.46
CA MET A 295 24.62 -17.28 -11.95
C MET A 295 25.82 -16.40 -12.31
N GLN A 296 26.21 -15.50 -11.41
CA GLN A 296 27.62 -15.19 -11.16
C GLN A 296 27.71 -14.16 -10.03
N PRO A 297 28.51 -14.43 -8.98
CA PRO A 297 28.82 -13.43 -7.98
C PRO A 297 29.92 -12.54 -8.56
N LEU A 298 29.60 -11.29 -8.85
CA LEU A 298 30.59 -10.23 -8.96
C LEU A 298 30.27 -9.19 -7.91
N ALA A 299 31.32 -8.91 -7.15
CA ALA A 299 31.31 -8.17 -5.90
C ALA A 299 31.00 -6.67 -6.09
N SER A 300 30.79 -6.04 -4.93
CA SER A 300 30.77 -4.62 -4.61
C SER A 300 29.51 -3.80 -4.94
N GLU A 301 28.98 -3.28 -3.82
CA GLU A 301 28.25 -2.04 -3.58
C GLU A 301 26.74 -1.96 -3.88
N SER A 302 26.00 -1.63 -2.81
CA SER A 302 24.56 -1.34 -2.75
C SER A 302 23.64 -2.55 -3.00
N GLU A 303 23.31 -3.28 -1.94
CA GLU A 303 22.20 -4.25 -1.92
C GLU A 303 20.86 -3.52 -2.16
N MET A 304 20.50 -3.30 -3.43
CA MET A 304 19.18 -2.74 -3.79
C MET A 304 18.09 -3.79 -3.58
N GLU A 305 17.03 -3.43 -2.85
CA GLU A 305 15.87 -4.29 -2.67
C GLU A 305 15.16 -4.54 -4.03
N PRO A 306 14.71 -5.78 -4.31
CA PRO A 306 14.13 -6.11 -5.61
C PRO A 306 12.74 -5.49 -5.79
N MET A 307 12.43 -5.09 -7.03
CA MET A 307 11.11 -4.59 -7.42
C MET A 307 10.04 -5.68 -7.24
N ILE A 308 8.99 -5.39 -6.46
CA ILE A 308 7.87 -6.31 -6.23
C ILE A 308 7.05 -6.43 -7.51
N SER A 309 6.77 -7.66 -7.95
CA SER A 309 5.94 -7.92 -9.14
C SER A 309 4.56 -7.23 -9.04
N PRO A 310 4.14 -6.45 -10.06
CA PRO A 310 2.81 -5.83 -10.11
C PRO A 310 1.64 -6.83 -9.94
N LEU A 311 1.82 -8.09 -10.37
CA LEU A 311 0.81 -9.14 -10.18
C LEU A 311 0.54 -9.39 -8.68
N HIS A 312 1.59 -9.39 -7.86
CA HIS A 312 1.45 -9.61 -6.42
C HIS A 312 0.84 -8.40 -5.72
N ILE A 313 1.15 -7.19 -6.18
CA ILE A 313 0.48 -5.97 -5.71
C ILE A 313 -1.02 -6.05 -6.05
N ALA A 314 -1.38 -6.45 -7.28
CA ALA A 314 -2.78 -6.58 -7.67
C ALA A 314 -3.53 -7.57 -6.77
N ILE A 315 -2.90 -8.70 -6.41
CA ILE A 315 -3.47 -9.68 -5.48
C ILE A 315 -3.57 -9.12 -4.06
N GLU A 316 -2.50 -8.48 -3.56
CA GLU A 316 -2.47 -7.94 -2.19
C GLU A 316 -3.57 -6.92 -1.94
N TRP A 317 -3.86 -6.10 -2.96
CA TRP A 317 -4.85 -5.03 -2.89
C TRP A 317 -6.19 -5.39 -3.56
N GLY A 318 -6.39 -6.65 -3.97
CA GLY A 318 -7.64 -7.10 -4.58
C GLY A 318 -8.03 -6.35 -5.87
N SER A 319 -7.05 -5.93 -6.66
CA SER A 319 -7.24 -5.18 -7.92
C SER A 319 -7.34 -6.13 -9.12
N HIS A 320 -8.42 -6.92 -9.16
CA HIS A 320 -8.59 -8.03 -10.12
C HIS A 320 -8.59 -7.61 -11.59
N GLU A 321 -9.17 -6.46 -11.90
CA GLU A 321 -9.16 -5.92 -13.27
C GLU A 321 -7.76 -5.48 -13.69
N CYS A 322 -7.02 -4.86 -12.78
CA CYS A 322 -5.61 -4.54 -13.00
C CYS A 322 -4.77 -5.82 -13.20
N LEU A 323 -5.04 -6.88 -12.42
CA LEU A 323 -4.41 -8.19 -12.59
C LEU A 323 -4.63 -8.75 -14.00
N ARG A 324 -5.87 -8.68 -14.52
CA ARG A 324 -6.18 -9.12 -15.89
C ARG A 324 -5.41 -8.31 -16.93
N GLU A 325 -5.39 -6.99 -16.82
CA GLU A 325 -4.67 -6.13 -17.77
C GLU A 325 -3.15 -6.37 -17.75
N LEU A 326 -2.55 -6.58 -16.58
CA LEU A 326 -1.13 -6.93 -16.47
C LEU A 326 -0.83 -8.23 -17.21
N ILE A 327 -1.65 -9.25 -17.05
CA ILE A 327 -1.47 -10.53 -17.77
C ILE A 327 -1.56 -10.31 -19.28
N VAL A 328 -2.56 -9.56 -19.75
CA VAL A 328 -2.72 -9.21 -21.17
C VAL A 328 -1.50 -8.45 -21.71
N ALA A 329 -0.87 -7.62 -20.87
CA ALA A 329 0.36 -6.89 -21.21
C ALA A 329 1.64 -7.76 -21.21
N GLY A 330 1.54 -9.05 -20.91
CA GLY A 330 2.64 -10.01 -21.03
C GLY A 330 3.35 -10.37 -19.72
N PHE A 331 2.81 -9.99 -18.56
CA PHE A 331 3.34 -10.45 -17.28
C PHE A 331 3.03 -11.95 -17.07
N ASP A 332 4.06 -12.78 -16.84
CA ASP A 332 3.89 -14.22 -16.63
C ASP A 332 3.15 -14.51 -15.31
N PRO A 333 2.00 -15.18 -15.33
CA PRO A 333 1.25 -15.50 -14.12
C PRO A 333 1.96 -16.53 -13.20
N ASN A 334 3.06 -17.14 -13.65
CA ASN A 334 3.92 -18.01 -12.84
C ASN A 334 5.13 -17.26 -12.23
N THR A 335 5.16 -15.92 -12.32
CA THR A 335 6.19 -15.07 -11.71
C THR A 335 6.25 -15.24 -10.19
N TYR A 336 7.45 -15.17 -9.60
CA TYR A 336 7.72 -15.30 -8.16
C TYR A 336 7.84 -13.96 -7.42
N LEU A 337 7.56 -13.95 -6.11
CA LEU A 337 7.56 -12.76 -5.24
C LEU A 337 8.97 -12.17 -4.95
N LEU A 338 9.95 -12.89 -4.34
CA LEU A 338 11.31 -12.36 -3.97
C LEU A 338 12.43 -13.44 -3.76
N ARG A 339 13.72 -13.04 -3.63
CA ARG A 339 14.89 -13.85 -3.17
C ARG A 339 15.17 -13.64 -1.66
N VAL A 340 15.55 -14.71 -0.95
CA VAL A 340 16.48 -14.69 0.21
C VAL A 340 17.57 -15.74 -0.08
N SER A 341 18.78 -15.55 0.44
CA SER A 341 19.97 -16.38 0.16
C SER A 341 20.02 -17.71 0.94
N GLU A 342 19.03 -18.01 1.78
CA GLU A 342 19.07 -19.20 2.64
C GLU A 342 18.23 -20.36 2.09
N PRO A 343 18.78 -21.60 2.09
CA PRO A 343 18.06 -22.78 1.66
C PRO A 343 16.93 -23.14 2.65
N ILE A 344 15.81 -23.63 2.12
CA ILE A 344 14.56 -23.97 2.83
C ILE A 344 14.75 -24.86 4.06
N CYS A 345 15.84 -25.63 4.08
CA CYS A 345 16.18 -26.54 5.18
C CYS A 345 16.60 -25.84 6.48
N LEU A 346 16.75 -24.51 6.51
CA LEU A 346 17.21 -23.75 7.69
C LEU A 346 16.24 -22.67 8.21
N LEU A 347 15.11 -22.38 7.55
CA LEU A 347 14.21 -21.31 7.99
C LEU A 347 13.17 -21.78 9.03
N PRO A 348 12.97 -21.03 10.14
CA PRO A 348 11.87 -21.27 11.08
C PRO A 348 10.54 -20.89 10.43
N ARG A 349 9.67 -21.88 10.18
CA ARG A 349 8.38 -21.76 9.47
C ARG A 349 7.26 -21.03 10.25
N GLN A 350 7.57 -19.87 10.85
CA GLN A 350 6.59 -18.92 11.41
C GLN A 350 6.80 -17.47 10.93
N VAL A 351 7.49 -17.27 9.82
CA VAL A 351 7.49 -15.99 9.09
C VAL A 351 7.02 -16.27 7.67
N HIS A 352 6.05 -15.50 7.20
CA HIS A 352 5.38 -15.60 5.89
C HIS A 352 6.30 -16.13 4.78
N PRO A 353 5.90 -17.13 3.97
CA PRO A 353 6.82 -17.71 3.02
C PRO A 353 7.12 -16.69 1.91
N ARG A 354 8.41 -16.35 1.75
CA ARG A 354 8.90 -15.25 0.90
C ARG A 354 9.02 -15.60 -0.60
N TYR A 355 8.52 -16.76 -1.04
CA TYR A 355 8.81 -17.33 -2.37
C TYR A 355 7.57 -17.76 -3.17
N HIS A 356 6.44 -17.09 -3.03
CA HIS A 356 5.23 -17.50 -3.72
C HIS A 356 5.22 -17.10 -5.19
N SER A 357 4.77 -18.01 -6.07
CA SER A 357 4.18 -17.61 -7.35
C SER A 357 2.94 -16.76 -7.10
N ALA A 358 2.55 -15.92 -8.06
CA ALA A 358 1.33 -15.14 -7.98
C ALA A 358 0.11 -16.02 -7.62
N LEU A 359 -0.02 -17.20 -8.26
CA LEU A 359 -1.09 -18.14 -7.94
C LEU A 359 -1.01 -18.66 -6.50
N SER A 360 0.16 -19.09 -6.03
CA SER A 360 0.28 -19.55 -4.62
C SER A 360 0.01 -18.45 -3.61
N TYR A 361 0.34 -17.20 -3.93
CA TYR A 361 0.06 -16.04 -3.07
C TYR A 361 -1.44 -15.77 -2.98
N ALA A 362 -2.13 -15.73 -4.13
CA ALA A 362 -3.59 -15.61 -4.19
C ALA A 362 -4.29 -16.74 -3.43
N VAL A 363 -3.76 -17.97 -3.53
CA VAL A 363 -4.25 -19.14 -2.79
C VAL A 363 -4.17 -18.94 -1.27
N LEU A 364 -3.01 -18.52 -0.76
CA LEU A 364 -2.82 -18.30 0.68
C LEU A 364 -3.69 -17.17 1.23
N LYS A 365 -3.95 -16.15 0.41
CA LYS A 365 -4.88 -15.06 0.72
C LYS A 365 -6.35 -15.48 0.64
N SER A 366 -6.65 -16.68 0.14
CA SER A 366 -8.01 -17.13 -0.15
C SER A 366 -8.75 -16.26 -1.17
N ASP A 367 -8.03 -15.56 -2.06
CA ASP A 367 -8.63 -14.69 -3.07
C ASP A 367 -9.09 -15.50 -4.28
N MET A 368 -10.36 -15.93 -4.25
CA MET A 368 -10.96 -16.73 -5.31
C MET A 368 -10.95 -16.03 -6.68
N ALA A 369 -11.11 -14.71 -6.72
CA ALA A 369 -11.17 -13.96 -7.97
C ALA A 369 -9.80 -13.91 -8.64
N SER A 370 -8.75 -13.58 -7.87
CA SER A 370 -7.37 -13.61 -8.39
C SER A 370 -6.93 -15.01 -8.80
N VAL A 371 -7.28 -16.05 -8.02
CA VAL A 371 -7.01 -17.44 -8.38
C VAL A 371 -7.65 -17.78 -9.72
N GLN A 372 -8.93 -17.43 -9.93
CA GLN A 372 -9.61 -17.70 -11.19
C GLN A 372 -8.95 -16.97 -12.37
N VAL A 373 -8.65 -15.68 -12.21
CA VAL A 373 -7.95 -14.88 -13.24
C VAL A 373 -6.63 -15.54 -13.66
N LEU A 374 -5.82 -15.96 -12.68
CA LEU A 374 -4.51 -16.55 -12.94
C LEU A 374 -4.63 -17.93 -13.61
N LEU A 375 -5.60 -18.75 -13.22
CA LEU A 375 -5.84 -20.06 -13.85
C LEU A 375 -6.34 -19.91 -15.29
N GLU A 376 -7.25 -18.97 -15.56
CA GLU A 376 -7.71 -18.62 -16.91
C GLU A 376 -6.54 -18.16 -17.79
N ALA A 377 -5.55 -17.50 -17.19
CA ALA A 377 -4.32 -17.06 -17.84
C ALA A 377 -3.25 -18.15 -18.02
N GLY A 378 -3.52 -19.39 -17.58
CA GLY A 378 -2.58 -20.50 -17.72
C GLY A 378 -1.55 -20.64 -16.59
N ALA A 379 -1.76 -20.01 -15.43
CA ALA A 379 -0.97 -20.30 -14.24
C ALA A 379 -1.08 -21.78 -13.87
N SER A 380 0.04 -22.44 -13.61
CA SER A 380 0.01 -23.87 -13.29
C SER A 380 -0.28 -24.10 -11.81
N PRO A 381 -1.35 -24.84 -11.43
CA PRO A 381 -1.55 -25.28 -10.04
C PRO A 381 -0.41 -26.16 -9.51
N ASN A 382 0.39 -26.71 -10.44
CA ASN A 382 1.49 -27.64 -10.24
C ASN A 382 2.86 -26.97 -10.35
N HIS A 383 2.91 -25.64 -10.44
CA HIS A 383 4.17 -24.92 -10.51
C HIS A 383 4.98 -25.20 -9.22
N ILE A 384 6.07 -25.95 -9.35
CA ILE A 384 6.95 -26.35 -8.24
C ILE A 384 8.33 -25.77 -8.54
N SER A 385 8.97 -25.18 -7.53
CA SER A 385 10.41 -24.96 -7.53
C SER A 385 11.00 -25.48 -6.23
N ASP A 386 12.31 -25.69 -6.20
CA ASP A 386 13.05 -26.05 -4.97
C ASP A 386 12.90 -25.02 -3.84
N LYS A 387 12.28 -23.87 -4.14
CA LYS A 387 12.11 -22.73 -3.25
C LYS A 387 10.64 -22.44 -2.91
N CYS A 388 9.67 -23.07 -3.57
CA CYS A 388 8.24 -22.81 -3.37
C CYS A 388 7.40 -24.10 -3.37
N VAL A 389 6.45 -24.17 -2.44
CA VAL A 389 5.39 -25.19 -2.43
C VAL A 389 4.41 -24.91 -3.59
N SER A 390 3.88 -25.95 -4.23
CA SER A 390 2.92 -25.74 -5.32
C SER A 390 1.68 -24.99 -4.85
N PRO A 391 1.01 -24.20 -5.72
CA PRO A 391 -0.24 -23.55 -5.37
C PRO A 391 -1.30 -24.52 -4.82
N LEU A 392 -1.39 -25.74 -5.36
CA LEU A 392 -2.28 -26.77 -4.84
C LEU A 392 -1.94 -27.17 -3.40
N ALA A 393 -0.66 -27.38 -3.08
CA ALA A 393 -0.27 -27.71 -1.72
C ALA A 393 -0.45 -26.52 -0.75
N CYS A 394 -0.27 -25.28 -1.21
CA CYS A 394 -0.61 -24.09 -0.41
C CYS A 394 -2.09 -24.07 0.01
N ALA A 395 -3.01 -24.59 -0.83
CA ALA A 395 -4.43 -24.65 -0.50
C ALA A 395 -4.74 -25.53 0.71
N PHE A 396 -3.83 -26.42 1.12
CA PHE A 396 -4.01 -27.26 2.31
C PHE A 396 -3.95 -26.44 3.60
N LEU A 397 -3.17 -25.35 3.59
CA LEU A 397 -3.00 -24.45 4.72
C LEU A 397 -4.20 -23.51 4.91
N VAL A 398 -5.15 -23.54 3.97
CA VAL A 398 -6.28 -22.63 3.91
C VAL A 398 -7.59 -23.42 4.03
N PRO A 399 -8.53 -23.03 4.91
CA PRO A 399 -9.80 -23.74 5.07
C PRO A 399 -10.82 -23.39 3.98
N ASN A 400 -10.44 -23.43 2.70
CA ASN A 400 -11.33 -23.13 1.57
C ASN A 400 -11.46 -24.33 0.61
N GLU A 401 -12.60 -25.03 0.66
CA GLU A 401 -12.85 -26.20 -0.18
C GLU A 401 -13.03 -25.86 -1.65
N GLN A 402 -13.72 -24.77 -1.94
CA GLN A 402 -13.99 -24.35 -3.31
C GLN A 402 -12.69 -23.98 -4.03
N LEU A 403 -11.77 -23.33 -3.32
CA LEU A 403 -10.44 -22.99 -3.84
C LEU A 403 -9.65 -24.23 -4.23
N MET A 404 -9.59 -25.23 -3.33
CA MET A 404 -8.88 -26.47 -3.62
C MET A 404 -9.54 -27.23 -4.77
N ARG A 405 -10.88 -27.24 -4.85
CA ARG A 405 -11.60 -27.80 -5.99
C ARG A 405 -11.19 -27.11 -7.29
N LEU A 406 -11.18 -25.78 -7.31
CA LEU A 406 -10.84 -24.98 -8.48
C LEU A 406 -9.44 -25.32 -9.02
N LEU A 407 -8.44 -25.42 -8.12
CA LEU A 407 -7.06 -25.77 -8.50
C LEU A 407 -6.95 -27.18 -9.10
N ILE A 408 -7.70 -28.15 -8.58
CA ILE A 408 -7.71 -29.52 -9.08
C ILE A 408 -8.41 -29.61 -10.44
N VAL A 409 -9.55 -28.93 -10.63
CA VAL A 409 -10.22 -28.83 -11.94
C VAL A 409 -9.29 -28.22 -12.98
N ALA A 410 -8.48 -27.23 -12.57
CA ALA A 410 -7.47 -26.60 -13.43
C ALA A 410 -6.22 -27.47 -13.67
N GLY A 411 -6.26 -28.76 -13.34
CA GLY A 411 -5.18 -29.72 -13.62
C GLY A 411 -4.17 -29.90 -12.49
N GLY A 412 -4.51 -29.45 -11.28
CA GLY A 412 -3.70 -29.71 -10.09
C GLY A 412 -3.53 -31.20 -9.79
N ASP A 413 -2.28 -31.62 -9.65
CA ASP A 413 -1.86 -33.00 -9.40
C ASP A 413 -1.31 -33.13 -7.98
N LEU A 414 -2.08 -33.79 -7.12
CA LEU A 414 -1.68 -34.10 -5.74
C LEU A 414 -0.44 -35.00 -5.71
N ASN A 415 -0.21 -35.80 -6.75
CA ASN A 415 0.79 -36.86 -6.79
C ASN A 415 2.11 -36.44 -7.46
N ARG A 416 2.24 -35.17 -7.84
CA ARG A 416 3.42 -34.64 -8.49
C ARG A 416 4.66 -34.71 -7.58
N LEU A 417 5.76 -35.23 -8.12
CA LEU A 417 7.05 -35.34 -7.44
C LEU A 417 7.95 -34.12 -7.71
N TYR A 418 8.97 -33.91 -6.87
CA TYR A 418 10.00 -32.89 -7.13
C TYR A 418 10.78 -33.20 -8.42
N GLN A 419 11.18 -32.16 -9.17
CA GLN A 419 11.91 -32.32 -10.43
C GLN A 419 13.43 -32.50 -10.26
N ASN A 420 14.02 -32.04 -9.15
CA ASN A 420 15.47 -31.88 -9.00
C ASN A 420 16.14 -32.95 -8.10
N GLY A 421 15.65 -34.19 -8.13
CA GLY A 421 16.28 -35.30 -7.40
C GLY A 421 16.07 -35.28 -5.87
N HIS A 422 15.25 -34.36 -5.35
CA HIS A 422 14.68 -34.50 -4.02
C HIS A 422 13.64 -35.61 -4.02
N SER A 423 13.77 -36.57 -3.10
CA SER A 423 12.84 -37.69 -3.04
C SER A 423 11.55 -37.33 -2.28
N GLY A 424 10.43 -37.81 -2.83
CA GLY A 424 9.10 -37.74 -2.23
C GLY A 424 8.13 -36.72 -2.86
N ASN A 425 6.95 -36.66 -2.26
CA ASN A 425 5.82 -35.86 -2.71
C ASN A 425 5.61 -34.63 -1.77
N PRO A 426 5.66 -33.38 -2.29
CA PRO A 426 5.50 -32.17 -1.48
C PRO A 426 4.12 -32.04 -0.82
N SER A 427 3.06 -32.44 -1.52
CA SER A 427 1.69 -32.43 -1.01
C SER A 427 1.54 -33.35 0.20
N LEU A 428 2.10 -34.56 0.12
CA LEU A 428 2.11 -35.52 1.23
C LEU A 428 2.95 -35.02 2.40
N GLN A 429 4.15 -34.48 2.14
CA GLN A 429 5.02 -33.90 3.18
C GLN A 429 4.33 -32.77 3.96
N LEU A 430 3.50 -31.96 3.30
CA LEU A 430 2.73 -30.92 3.96
C LEU A 430 1.54 -31.50 4.73
N ALA A 431 0.80 -32.41 4.10
CA ALA A 431 -0.45 -32.94 4.66
C ALA A 431 -0.25 -33.75 5.94
N VAL A 432 0.85 -34.52 6.07
CA VAL A 432 1.15 -35.33 7.28
C VAL A 432 1.36 -34.49 8.55
N SER A 433 1.53 -33.17 8.42
CA SER A 433 1.62 -32.27 9.59
C SER A 433 0.29 -32.02 10.29
N ASP A 434 -0.85 -32.25 9.63
CA ASP A 434 -2.19 -32.17 10.23
C ASP A 434 -3.05 -33.34 9.76
N HIS A 435 -3.45 -34.20 10.70
CA HIS A 435 -4.27 -35.37 10.43
C HIS A 435 -5.57 -35.05 9.66
N LYS A 436 -6.21 -33.90 9.92
CA LYS A 436 -7.45 -33.51 9.21
C LYS A 436 -7.16 -33.17 7.75
N ILE A 437 -6.05 -32.47 7.49
CA ILE A 437 -5.59 -32.15 6.13
C ILE A 437 -5.24 -33.45 5.40
N LEU A 438 -4.43 -34.32 6.02
CA LEU A 438 -4.05 -35.62 5.48
C LEU A 438 -5.25 -36.45 5.06
N LEU A 439 -6.22 -36.62 5.96
CA LEU A 439 -7.43 -37.37 5.67
C LEU A 439 -8.19 -36.79 4.47
N ARG A 440 -8.27 -35.47 4.38
CA ARG A 440 -8.95 -34.77 3.30
C ARG A 440 -8.25 -34.95 1.95
N VAL A 441 -6.94 -34.76 1.88
CA VAL A 441 -6.21 -34.89 0.60
C VAL A 441 -6.10 -36.34 0.12
N LEU A 442 -6.02 -37.31 1.04
CA LEU A 442 -6.12 -38.74 0.73
C LEU A 442 -7.51 -39.08 0.16
N ARG A 443 -8.57 -38.45 0.68
CA ARG A 443 -9.91 -38.60 0.12
C ARG A 443 -10.01 -38.09 -1.32
N MET A 444 -9.25 -37.03 -1.63
CA MET A 444 -9.18 -36.41 -2.95
C MET A 444 -8.20 -37.11 -3.91
N GLY A 445 -7.56 -38.22 -3.52
CA GLY A 445 -6.74 -39.04 -4.42
C GLY A 445 -5.23 -38.82 -4.33
N LEU A 446 -4.74 -38.20 -3.25
CA LEU A 446 -3.32 -38.28 -2.91
C LEU A 446 -2.94 -39.76 -2.68
N ASP A 447 -1.91 -40.23 -3.38
CA ASP A 447 -1.35 -41.56 -3.25
C ASP A 447 -0.31 -41.55 -2.11
N PRO A 448 -0.59 -42.21 -0.97
CA PRO A 448 0.40 -42.31 0.10
C PRO A 448 1.66 -43.05 -0.35
N ALA A 449 1.59 -43.94 -1.35
CA ALA A 449 2.74 -44.71 -1.82
C ALA A 449 3.84 -43.85 -2.45
N ALA A 450 3.48 -42.68 -2.98
CA ALA A 450 4.41 -41.74 -3.64
C ALA A 450 5.50 -41.19 -2.69
N GLY A 451 5.34 -41.34 -1.38
CA GLY A 451 6.30 -40.90 -0.36
C GLY A 451 7.30 -41.95 0.13
N PHE A 452 7.21 -43.21 -0.34
CA PHE A 452 7.96 -44.34 0.23
C PHE A 452 8.96 -44.98 -0.74
N SER A 453 9.36 -44.26 -1.79
CA SER A 453 10.25 -44.80 -2.82
C SER A 453 11.66 -45.13 -2.32
N ASP A 454 12.11 -44.49 -1.24
CA ASP A 454 13.46 -44.59 -0.67
C ASP A 454 13.49 -44.21 0.83
N GLU A 455 14.56 -44.64 1.51
CA GLU A 455 14.80 -44.37 2.94
C GLU A 455 14.89 -42.85 3.28
N PRO A 456 15.55 -41.99 2.46
CA PRO A 456 15.53 -40.55 2.66
C PRO A 456 14.13 -39.91 2.63
N SER A 457 13.22 -40.35 1.75
CA SER A 457 11.83 -39.85 1.75
C SER A 457 11.09 -40.21 3.03
N SER A 458 11.28 -41.45 3.51
CA SER A 458 10.70 -41.95 4.76
C SER A 458 11.17 -41.13 5.95
N LEU A 459 12.48 -40.80 5.99
CA LEU A 459 13.05 -39.95 7.01
C LEU A 459 12.47 -38.52 6.99
N ARG A 460 12.31 -37.92 5.81
CA ARG A 460 11.70 -36.58 5.66
C ARG A 460 10.26 -36.57 6.13
N LEU A 461 9.46 -37.57 5.76
CA LEU A 461 8.08 -37.70 6.22
C LEU A 461 8.01 -37.87 7.73
N ALA A 462 8.89 -38.68 8.33
CA ALA A 462 8.99 -38.81 9.79
C ALA A 462 9.28 -37.46 10.46
N ILE A 463 10.22 -36.66 9.93
CA ILE A 463 10.49 -35.31 10.43
C ILE A 463 9.24 -34.42 10.34
N CYS A 464 8.50 -34.46 9.22
CA CYS A 464 7.27 -33.69 9.03
C CYS A 464 6.14 -34.10 9.98
N ILE A 465 6.01 -35.40 10.29
CA ILE A 465 5.00 -35.93 11.22
C ILE A 465 5.18 -35.36 12.62
N PHE A 466 6.43 -35.24 13.10
CA PHE A 466 6.74 -34.71 14.42
C PHE A 466 6.91 -33.18 14.45
N HIS A 467 6.68 -32.49 13.34
CA HIS A 467 6.84 -31.04 13.22
C HIS A 467 5.64 -30.29 13.83
N LEU A 468 5.89 -29.18 14.56
CA LEU A 468 4.91 -28.28 15.21
C LEU A 468 3.96 -28.87 16.27
N ARG A 469 3.65 -30.17 16.25
CA ARG A 469 2.79 -30.83 17.25
C ARG A 469 3.56 -31.89 18.01
N LYS A 470 3.92 -31.53 19.24
CA LYS A 470 4.60 -32.41 20.19
C LYS A 470 3.67 -33.52 20.73
N ASN A 471 3.20 -34.45 19.90
CA ASN A 471 2.30 -35.52 20.38
C ASN A 471 2.47 -36.85 19.63
N GLU A 472 2.74 -37.94 20.37
CA GLU A 472 2.77 -39.32 19.87
C GLU A 472 1.45 -39.72 19.20
N GLN A 473 0.33 -39.26 19.74
CA GLN A 473 -1.00 -39.59 19.21
C GLN A 473 -1.18 -39.10 17.78
N HIS A 474 -0.67 -37.90 17.43
CA HIS A 474 -0.76 -37.39 16.05
C HIS A 474 0.02 -38.29 15.08
N ALA A 475 1.21 -38.74 15.47
CA ALA A 475 2.00 -39.65 14.65
C ALA A 475 1.28 -40.99 14.43
N LEU A 476 0.65 -41.52 15.49
CA LEU A 476 -0.19 -42.72 15.40
C LEU A 476 -1.38 -42.50 14.47
N ASP A 477 -2.14 -41.41 14.64
CA ASP A 477 -3.31 -41.08 13.82
C ASP A 477 -2.92 -40.95 12.33
N VAL A 478 -1.78 -40.31 12.03
CA VAL A 478 -1.26 -40.18 10.66
C VAL A 478 -0.93 -41.54 10.05
N LEU A 479 -0.25 -42.41 10.79
CA LEU A 479 0.16 -43.73 10.30
C LEU A 479 -1.03 -44.67 10.13
N GLU A 480 -1.98 -44.67 11.07
CA GLU A 480 -3.22 -45.42 10.97
C GLU A 480 -4.05 -44.95 9.77
N THR A 481 -4.10 -43.63 9.55
CA THR A 481 -4.76 -43.04 8.38
C THR A 481 -4.09 -43.48 7.09
N ILE A 482 -2.78 -43.35 6.95
CA ILE A 482 -2.06 -43.77 5.74
C ILE A 482 -2.28 -45.26 5.47
N ARG A 483 -2.15 -46.10 6.51
CA ARG A 483 -2.37 -47.55 6.43
C ARG A 483 -3.73 -47.90 5.83
N PHE A 484 -4.76 -47.11 6.12
CA PHE A 484 -6.11 -47.35 5.61
C PHE A 484 -6.27 -47.14 4.10
N PHE A 485 -5.40 -46.34 3.47
CA PHE A 485 -5.48 -46.02 2.03
C PHE A 485 -4.52 -46.85 1.17
N MET A 486 -3.70 -47.72 1.78
CA MET A 486 -2.71 -48.54 1.06
C MET A 486 -3.20 -49.98 0.82
N THR A 487 -2.89 -50.53 -0.35
CA THR A 487 -3.18 -51.94 -0.69
C THR A 487 -2.07 -52.89 -0.20
N ASN A 488 -0.82 -52.43 -0.16
CA ASN A 488 0.34 -53.16 0.36
C ASN A 488 1.07 -52.30 1.42
N PRO A 489 0.98 -52.63 2.71
CA PRO A 489 1.50 -51.80 3.80
C PRO A 489 2.97 -52.09 4.12
N SER A 490 3.64 -53.03 3.43
CA SER A 490 5.04 -53.40 3.71
C SER A 490 6.00 -52.21 3.65
N SER A 491 5.72 -51.22 2.79
CA SER A 491 6.48 -49.97 2.68
C SER A 491 6.33 -49.03 3.89
N LEU A 492 5.30 -49.20 4.73
CA LEU A 492 5.11 -48.39 5.94
C LEU A 492 6.10 -48.72 7.05
N LYS A 493 6.69 -49.93 7.04
CA LYS A 493 7.72 -50.33 8.00
C LYS A 493 8.92 -49.39 7.97
N GLY A 494 9.33 -48.95 6.77
CA GLY A 494 10.41 -47.97 6.59
C GLY A 494 10.10 -46.65 7.28
N LEU A 495 8.91 -46.09 7.05
CA LEU A 495 8.46 -44.85 7.71
C LEU A 495 8.37 -45.02 9.22
N VAL A 496 7.83 -46.12 9.73
CA VAL A 496 7.72 -46.37 11.17
C VAL A 496 9.11 -46.46 11.82
N ASN A 497 10.06 -47.13 11.17
CA ASN A 497 11.45 -47.16 11.63
C ASN A 497 12.08 -45.76 11.64
N SER A 498 11.84 -44.95 10.60
CA SER A 498 12.28 -43.55 10.57
C SER A 498 11.61 -42.70 11.66
N CYS A 499 10.34 -42.93 11.98
CA CYS A 499 9.64 -42.27 13.08
C CYS A 499 10.26 -42.63 14.44
N MET A 500 10.63 -43.90 14.65
CA MET A 500 11.34 -44.34 15.85
C MET A 500 12.76 -43.74 15.96
N SER A 501 13.43 -43.47 14.83
CA SER A 501 14.78 -42.89 14.83
C SER A 501 14.78 -41.36 15.01
N VAL A 502 13.78 -40.66 14.45
CA VAL A 502 13.67 -39.19 14.50
C VAL A 502 12.93 -38.69 15.74
N GLY A 503 12.10 -39.55 16.33
CA GLY A 503 11.28 -39.25 17.50
C GLY A 503 12.01 -38.44 18.59
N PRO A 504 11.46 -37.30 19.03
CA PRO A 504 12.15 -36.42 19.96
C PRO A 504 12.28 -37.04 21.36
N ARG A 505 13.39 -36.78 22.06
CA ARG A 505 13.74 -37.35 23.38
C ARG A 505 12.69 -37.15 24.49
N TRP A 506 11.80 -36.16 24.35
CA TRP A 506 10.72 -35.88 25.32
C TRP A 506 9.48 -36.74 25.09
N CYS A 507 9.37 -37.38 23.93
CA CYS A 507 8.39 -38.41 23.64
C CYS A 507 9.09 -39.73 23.94
N THR A 508 8.84 -40.32 25.11
CA THR A 508 9.18 -41.73 25.35
C THR A 508 8.27 -42.58 24.47
N LEU A 509 8.57 -42.62 23.17
CA LEU A 509 7.92 -43.48 22.21
C LEU A 509 7.94 -44.88 22.80
N SER A 510 6.77 -45.43 23.09
CA SER A 510 6.68 -46.77 23.63
C SER A 510 7.13 -47.73 22.53
N ARG A 511 8.40 -48.14 22.57
CA ARG A 511 8.95 -49.12 21.62
C ARG A 511 8.07 -50.37 21.57
N ALA A 512 7.47 -50.74 22.71
CA ALA A 512 6.47 -51.81 22.81
C ALA A 512 5.21 -51.52 21.97
N LEU A 513 4.59 -50.34 22.11
CA LEU A 513 3.36 -49.96 21.40
C LEU A 513 3.58 -49.89 19.89
N TRP A 514 4.70 -49.30 19.47
CA TRP A 514 5.08 -49.21 18.06
C TRP A 514 5.51 -50.56 17.48
N SER A 515 6.20 -51.42 18.25
CA SER A 515 6.56 -52.78 17.83
C SER A 515 5.34 -53.68 17.63
N ALA A 516 4.35 -53.63 18.53
CA ALA A 516 3.10 -54.35 18.37
C ALA A 516 2.34 -53.88 17.13
N ARG A 517 2.33 -52.56 16.86
CA ARG A 517 1.71 -52.01 15.65
C ARG A 517 2.45 -52.40 14.37
N LEU A 518 3.79 -52.45 14.38
CA LEU A 518 4.61 -52.98 13.27
C LEU A 518 4.24 -54.42 12.93
N GLU A 519 4.07 -55.28 13.93
CA GLU A 519 3.62 -56.67 13.73
C GLU A 519 2.23 -56.71 13.09
N THR A 520 1.32 -55.80 13.48
CA THR A 520 0.01 -55.73 12.83
C THR A 520 0.05 -55.28 11.37
N LEU A 521 1.11 -54.60 10.89
CA LEU A 521 1.22 -54.20 9.47
C LEU A 521 1.38 -55.42 8.55
N ASP A 522 1.88 -56.55 9.07
CA ASP A 522 2.03 -57.80 8.30
C ASP A 522 0.73 -58.62 8.23
N SER A 523 -0.30 -58.23 8.99
CA SER A 523 -1.60 -58.90 8.96
C SER A 523 -2.39 -58.56 7.68
N PRO A 524 -3.04 -59.54 7.04
CA PRO A 524 -3.87 -59.28 5.86
C PRO A 524 -5.07 -58.39 6.22
N PHE A 525 -5.36 -57.40 5.38
CA PHE A 525 -6.50 -56.52 5.58
C PHE A 525 -7.82 -57.31 5.56
N LYS A 526 -8.76 -56.95 6.45
CA LYS A 526 -10.12 -57.47 6.36
C LYS A 526 -10.65 -57.18 4.95
N LEU A 527 -11.32 -58.16 4.33
CA LEU A 527 -11.86 -58.06 2.97
C LEU A 527 -12.66 -56.74 2.74
N LYS A 528 -13.43 -56.31 3.75
CA LYS A 528 -14.15 -55.03 3.76
C LYS A 528 -13.25 -53.80 3.49
N HIS A 529 -12.06 -53.75 4.08
CA HIS A 529 -11.09 -52.67 3.89
C HIS A 529 -10.46 -52.73 2.50
N LEU A 530 -10.07 -53.91 2.05
CA LEU A 530 -9.50 -54.08 0.72
C LEU A 530 -10.51 -53.68 -0.36
N CYS A 531 -11.75 -54.17 -0.27
CA CYS A 531 -12.83 -53.77 -1.17
C CYS A 531 -13.07 -52.26 -1.13
N ARG A 532 -13.04 -51.64 0.05
CA ARG A 532 -13.17 -50.18 0.19
C ARG A 532 -12.06 -49.43 -0.56
N VAL A 533 -10.79 -49.79 -0.33
CA VAL A 533 -9.65 -49.14 -0.99
C VAL A 533 -9.70 -49.32 -2.50
N VAL A 534 -9.97 -50.55 -2.96
CA VAL A 534 -10.07 -50.87 -4.38
C VAL A 534 -11.22 -50.13 -5.04
N LEU A 535 -12.41 -50.13 -4.44
CA LEU A 535 -13.58 -49.41 -4.97
C LEU A 535 -13.36 -47.91 -5.00
N ARG A 536 -12.75 -47.33 -3.96
CA ARG A 536 -12.40 -45.90 -3.96
C ARG A 536 -11.39 -45.56 -5.05
N LYS A 537 -10.34 -46.37 -5.22
CA LYS A 537 -9.34 -46.19 -6.27
C LYS A 537 -9.97 -46.29 -7.67
N TRP A 538 -10.90 -47.25 -7.85
CA TRP A 538 -11.65 -47.40 -9.09
C TRP A 538 -12.59 -46.22 -9.35
N LEU A 539 -13.39 -45.80 -8.36
CA LEU A 539 -14.27 -44.64 -8.46
C LEU A 539 -13.48 -43.35 -8.73
N HIS A 540 -12.33 -43.18 -8.09
CA HIS A 540 -11.42 -42.08 -8.36
C HIS A 540 -10.86 -42.14 -9.78
N GLY A 541 -10.54 -43.34 -10.31
CA GLY A 541 -10.09 -43.49 -11.70
C GLY A 541 -11.15 -43.10 -12.73
N ILE A 542 -12.43 -43.29 -12.43
CA ILE A 542 -13.55 -42.98 -13.35
C ILE A 542 -14.04 -41.55 -13.18
N HIS A 543 -14.27 -41.15 -11.94
CA HIS A 543 -14.95 -39.90 -11.60
C HIS A 543 -14.00 -38.83 -11.04
N GLY A 544 -12.70 -39.14 -11.00
CA GLY A 544 -11.67 -38.24 -10.50
C GLY A 544 -11.79 -37.98 -8.98
N PRO A 545 -11.24 -36.85 -8.52
CA PRO A 545 -11.17 -36.47 -7.09
C PRO A 545 -12.53 -36.19 -6.45
N TYR A 546 -13.61 -36.06 -7.24
CA TYR A 546 -14.94 -35.65 -6.76
C TYR A 546 -15.95 -36.80 -6.65
N PHE A 547 -15.49 -38.05 -6.79
CA PHE A 547 -16.38 -39.22 -6.73
C PHE A 547 -17.18 -39.29 -5.42
N GLU A 548 -16.65 -38.79 -4.30
CA GLU A 548 -17.34 -38.71 -3.01
C GLU A 548 -18.60 -37.84 -3.05
N GLU A 549 -18.66 -36.81 -3.89
CA GLU A 549 -19.84 -35.95 -4.02
C GLU A 549 -20.91 -36.57 -4.91
N LEU A 550 -20.49 -37.48 -5.80
CA LEU A 550 -21.38 -38.27 -6.65
C LEU A 550 -21.99 -39.42 -5.85
N ILE A 551 -21.26 -39.99 -4.88
CA ILE A 551 -21.73 -41.13 -4.08
C ILE A 551 -23.14 -40.89 -3.48
N PRO A 552 -23.44 -39.76 -2.82
CA PRO A 552 -24.79 -39.45 -2.33
C PRO A 552 -25.86 -39.33 -3.42
N LYS A 553 -25.46 -38.95 -4.64
CA LYS A 553 -26.35 -38.74 -5.80
C LYS A 553 -26.55 -40.02 -6.63
N THR A 554 -25.77 -41.07 -6.33
CA THR A 554 -25.84 -42.37 -6.99
C THR A 554 -26.68 -43.35 -6.18
N ASN A 555 -27.26 -44.35 -6.85
CA ASN A 555 -28.09 -45.41 -6.24
C ASN A 555 -27.29 -46.45 -5.43
N PHE A 556 -26.18 -46.06 -4.80
CA PHE A 556 -25.50 -46.98 -3.88
C PHE A 556 -26.32 -47.17 -2.60
N PRO A 557 -26.43 -48.41 -2.07
CA PRO A 557 -26.99 -48.65 -0.75
C PRO A 557 -26.29 -47.79 0.33
N PRO A 558 -27.02 -47.27 1.34
CA PRO A 558 -26.44 -46.43 2.41
C PRO A 558 -25.23 -47.07 3.11
N ALA A 559 -25.24 -48.40 3.25
CA ALA A 559 -24.10 -49.15 3.80
C ALA A 559 -22.84 -49.03 2.95
N ILE A 560 -22.98 -49.06 1.61
CA ILE A 560 -21.86 -48.88 0.67
C ILE A 560 -21.44 -47.40 0.63
N GLN A 561 -22.40 -46.47 0.68
CA GLN A 561 -22.08 -45.03 0.77
C GLN A 561 -21.27 -44.70 2.03
N ASN A 562 -21.65 -45.23 3.20
CA ASN A 562 -20.90 -45.04 4.45
C ASN A 562 -19.51 -45.69 4.39
N ILE A 563 -19.40 -46.87 3.76
CA ILE A 563 -18.11 -47.53 3.52
C ILE A 563 -17.21 -46.65 2.64
N LEU A 564 -17.77 -45.99 1.61
CA LEU A 564 -17.00 -45.16 0.69
C LEU A 564 -16.65 -43.79 1.31
N LEU A 565 -17.57 -43.09 1.96
CA LEU A 565 -17.41 -41.70 2.44
C LEU A 565 -16.59 -41.55 3.74
N CYS A 566 -16.09 -42.66 4.30
CA CYS A 566 -15.23 -42.62 5.49
C CYS A 566 -15.85 -41.86 6.69
N LYS A 567 -17.18 -41.92 6.87
CA LYS A 567 -17.89 -41.27 7.99
C LYS A 567 -17.57 -41.88 9.36
N ASP A 568 -17.00 -43.10 9.37
CA ASP A 568 -16.79 -43.93 10.56
C ASP A 568 -15.30 -44.14 10.92
N ILE A 569 -14.41 -43.17 10.72
CA ILE A 569 -12.99 -43.39 11.07
C ILE A 569 -12.77 -43.40 12.60
N SER A 570 -13.60 -42.71 13.37
CA SER A 570 -13.48 -42.63 14.84
C SER A 570 -14.12 -43.79 15.61
N SER A 571 -14.88 -44.68 14.96
CA SER A 571 -15.71 -45.70 15.62
C SER A 571 -15.21 -47.13 15.44
N PHE A 572 -14.05 -47.33 14.82
CA PHE A 572 -13.45 -48.65 14.62
C PHE A 572 -12.01 -48.70 15.19
N ALA A 573 -11.89 -48.47 16.50
CA ALA A 573 -10.74 -48.93 17.28
C ALA A 573 -10.90 -50.42 17.62
#